data_AF-A0A8E0IG51-F1
#
_entry.id   AF-A0A8E0IG51-F1
#
_cell.length_a   1.000
_cell.length_b   1.000
_cell.length_c   1.000
_cell.angle_alpha   90.00
_cell.angle_beta   90.00
_cell.angle_gamma   90.00
#
_symmetry.space_group_name_H-M   'P 1'
#
loop_
_entity.id
_entity.type
_entity.pdbx_description
1 polymer ?
#
loop_
_entity_poly.entity_id
_entity_poly.type
_entity_poly.pdbx_seq_one_letter_code
_entity_poly.pdbx_strand_id
1 'polypeptide(L)'
;MADVLGNEREAQISSNQQPVVNNQLTDDDFVRVPLDELASEKIDTPKYSYWGSVAKAFFSKKVTIFMLVLVIVILGMSFIQPLFSGYSLNNVSTINDLGARYNPPSAKFWFGTDGNGQSLFDAIWAGARTSISVGAISTVITMVVGVIVGGIWGVSKRLDKVMLEVNNVISNIPGLLIVIVLSYTLGNGFWNLIFAMTCTSWLGVAYGIRVYVMMYRDREYNIASQTLGTPTFRIVTRNILPYLTSVIMTSLSTSLSSFIDYEVFLSFVGVGLSQNIPSLGRLIADNSPYITSYPYLFWFPVLVLALLTVSLYIVGQNLADASDPRTHM
;
A
#
# COMPACT_ATOMS: atom_id res chain seq x y z
N MET A 1 59.42 -5.96 3.53
CA MET A 1 58.16 -5.59 2.84
C MET A 1 57.55 -4.28 3.34
N ALA A 2 58.09 -3.66 4.40
CA ALA A 2 57.71 -2.31 4.84
C ALA A 2 58.51 -1.17 4.18
N ASP A 3 59.70 -1.45 3.64
CA ASP A 3 60.56 -0.44 2.98
C ASP A 3 60.18 -0.09 1.53
N VAL A 4 59.41 -0.96 0.86
CA VAL A 4 59.02 -0.74 -0.54
C VAL A 4 57.79 0.19 -0.65
N LEU A 5 56.93 0.20 0.38
CA LEU A 5 55.72 1.03 0.43
C LEU A 5 55.97 2.47 0.87
N GLY A 6 57.11 2.77 1.51
CA GLY A 6 57.51 4.14 1.85
C GLY A 6 57.96 4.93 0.62
N ASN A 7 58.72 4.28 -0.27
CA ASN A 7 59.34 4.93 -1.42
C ASN A 7 58.34 5.29 -2.53
N GLU A 8 57.26 4.49 -2.69
CA GLU A 8 56.19 4.82 -3.65
C GLU A 8 55.28 5.96 -3.18
N ARG A 9 55.13 6.16 -1.86
CA ARG A 9 54.39 7.31 -1.31
C ARG A 9 55.17 8.62 -1.43
N GLU A 10 56.49 8.59 -1.25
CA GLU A 10 57.32 9.80 -1.44
C GLU A 10 57.44 10.22 -2.91
N ALA A 11 57.45 9.26 -3.84
CA ALA A 11 57.43 9.53 -5.28
C ALA A 11 56.10 10.13 -5.77
N GLN A 12 54.96 9.77 -5.17
CA GLN A 12 53.65 10.32 -5.53
C GLN A 12 53.36 11.70 -4.92
N ILE A 13 53.95 12.04 -3.77
CA ILE A 13 53.82 13.38 -3.18
C ILE A 13 54.63 14.41 -3.99
N SER A 14 55.74 13.98 -4.60
CA SER A 14 56.61 14.85 -5.40
C SER A 14 56.07 15.17 -6.80
N SER A 15 55.11 14.39 -7.33
CA SER A 15 54.57 14.57 -8.69
C SER A 15 53.27 15.38 -8.76
N ASN A 16 52.70 15.78 -7.62
CA ASN A 16 51.43 16.51 -7.55
C ASN A 16 51.57 17.94 -7.02
N GLN A 17 52.76 18.52 -7.12
CA GLN A 17 52.95 19.97 -6.98
C GLN A 17 52.46 20.62 -8.28
N GLN A 18 51.20 21.08 -8.26
CA GLN A 18 50.75 22.13 -9.18
C GLN A 18 51.78 23.26 -9.16
N PRO A 19 52.09 23.90 -10.30
CA PRO A 19 53.05 25.00 -10.31
C PRO A 19 52.57 26.02 -9.29
N VAL A 20 53.41 26.31 -8.29
CA VAL A 20 53.18 27.40 -7.36
C VAL A 20 53.21 28.66 -8.22
N VAL A 21 52.04 29.07 -8.71
CA VAL A 21 51.87 30.35 -9.37
C VAL A 21 52.24 31.36 -8.30
N ASN A 22 53.41 31.96 -8.47
CA ASN A 22 53.95 32.96 -7.57
C ASN A 22 53.15 34.25 -7.82
N ASN A 23 51.86 34.22 -7.50
CA ASN A 23 51.04 35.42 -7.37
C ASN A 23 51.57 36.12 -6.12
N GLN A 24 52.39 37.14 -6.34
CA GLN A 24 52.67 38.13 -5.31
C GLN A 24 51.32 38.66 -4.86
N LEU A 25 50.88 38.24 -3.68
CA LEU A 25 49.64 38.73 -3.07
C LEU A 25 49.82 40.24 -2.91
N THR A 26 48.99 41.00 -3.61
CA THR A 26 49.04 42.46 -3.59
C THR A 26 48.10 42.95 -2.50
N ASP A 27 48.32 44.13 -1.91
CA ASP A 27 47.45 44.65 -0.85
C ASP A 27 45.97 44.77 -1.29
N ASP A 28 45.72 44.85 -2.59
CA ASP A 28 44.38 44.83 -3.21
C ASP A 28 43.66 43.46 -3.12
N ASP A 29 44.39 42.35 -2.87
CA ASP A 29 43.80 41.02 -2.62
C ASP A 29 43.24 40.89 -1.19
N PHE A 30 43.53 41.86 -0.31
CA PHE A 30 43.09 41.91 1.09
C PHE A 30 42.04 43.00 1.36
N VAL A 31 41.30 43.40 0.33
CA VAL A 31 40.16 44.32 0.52
C VAL A 31 39.01 43.57 1.18
N ARG A 32 38.43 44.16 2.24
CA ARG A 32 37.20 43.65 2.86
C ARG A 32 36.08 43.68 1.84
N VAL A 33 35.74 42.51 1.29
CA VAL A 33 34.52 42.33 0.50
C VAL A 33 33.34 42.68 1.40
N PRO A 34 32.48 43.65 1.01
CA PRO A 34 31.29 43.96 1.79
C PRO A 34 30.43 42.69 1.84
N LEU A 35 30.22 42.18 3.05
CA LEU A 35 29.36 41.03 3.27
C LEU A 35 27.93 41.54 3.03
N ASP A 36 27.37 41.21 1.87
CA ASP A 36 25.97 41.50 1.58
C ASP A 36 25.11 40.58 2.47
N GLU A 37 24.76 41.05 3.67
CA GLU A 37 23.97 40.30 4.66
C GLU A 37 22.67 39.78 4.03
N LEU A 38 22.08 40.55 3.10
CA LEU A 38 20.86 40.17 2.37
C LEU A 38 21.08 39.01 1.40
N ALA A 39 22.26 38.92 0.78
CA ALA A 39 22.62 37.80 -0.09
C ALA A 39 23.01 36.56 0.74
N SER A 40 23.65 36.75 1.91
CA SER A 40 24.01 35.66 2.82
C SER A 40 22.80 35.04 3.53
N GLU A 41 21.72 35.79 3.75
CA GLU A 41 20.45 35.26 4.27
C GLU A 41 19.57 34.60 3.19
N LYS A 42 19.92 34.79 1.91
CA LYS A 42 19.19 34.18 0.80
C LYS A 42 19.60 32.72 0.67
N ILE A 43 18.92 31.86 1.43
CA ILE A 43 18.99 30.40 1.28
C ILE A 43 18.46 30.06 -0.14
N ASP A 44 19.36 30.01 -1.13
CA ASP A 44 19.07 29.53 -2.49
C ASP A 44 18.99 27.99 -2.47
N THR A 45 18.04 27.47 -1.69
CA THR A 45 17.67 26.06 -1.80
C THR A 45 16.72 25.92 -2.98
N PRO A 46 16.98 25.00 -3.93
CA PRO A 46 16.01 24.73 -4.98
C PRO A 46 14.68 24.36 -4.32
N LYS A 47 13.55 24.84 -4.86
CA LYS A 47 12.21 24.53 -4.36
C LYS A 47 12.00 23.01 -4.38
N TYR A 48 12.31 22.36 -3.27
CA TYR A 48 12.18 20.92 -3.12
C TYR A 48 10.70 20.59 -2.95
N SER A 49 10.09 20.03 -4.00
CA SER A 49 8.75 19.47 -3.92
C SER A 49 8.85 18.01 -3.51
N TYR A 50 8.55 17.71 -2.25
CA TYR A 50 8.54 16.34 -1.72
C TYR A 50 7.77 15.38 -2.64
N TRP A 51 6.53 15.73 -2.98
CA TRP A 51 5.69 14.91 -3.85
C TRP A 51 6.21 14.84 -5.31
N GLY A 52 6.94 15.85 -5.77
CA GLY A 52 7.62 15.82 -7.08
C GLY A 52 8.76 14.79 -7.09
N SER A 53 9.56 14.73 -6.04
CA SER A 53 10.64 13.76 -5.88
C SER A 53 10.11 12.33 -5.72
N VAL A 54 9.05 12.15 -4.94
CA VAL A 54 8.32 10.87 -4.80
C VAL A 54 7.81 10.39 -6.15
N ALA A 55 7.12 11.24 -6.91
CA ALA A 55 6.61 10.89 -8.23
C ALA A 55 7.75 10.49 -9.19
N LYS A 56 8.84 11.26 -9.22
CA LYS A 56 10.00 10.95 -10.07
C LYS A 56 10.63 9.60 -9.72
N ALA A 57 10.80 9.29 -8.44
CA ALA A 57 11.35 8.00 -8.00
C ALA A 57 10.39 6.85 -8.33
N PHE A 58 9.08 7.04 -8.13
CA PHE A 58 8.06 6.05 -8.42
C PHE A 58 7.99 5.70 -9.92
N PHE A 59 8.02 6.71 -10.80
CA PHE A 59 8.00 6.51 -12.26
C PHE A 59 9.37 6.17 -12.88
N SER A 60 10.43 6.03 -12.08
CA SER A 60 11.76 5.66 -12.59
C SER A 60 11.85 4.17 -12.98
N LYS A 61 11.08 3.31 -12.31
CA LYS A 61 11.14 1.85 -12.47
C LYS A 61 10.15 1.35 -13.54
N LYS A 62 10.66 0.70 -14.60
CA LYS A 62 9.84 0.12 -15.69
C LYS A 62 8.80 -0.90 -15.19
N VAL A 63 9.16 -1.72 -14.21
CA VAL A 63 8.27 -2.73 -13.61
C VAL A 63 7.09 -2.05 -12.91
N THR A 64 7.34 -0.96 -12.18
CA THR A 64 6.29 -0.19 -11.48
C THR A 64 5.31 0.43 -12.47
N ILE A 65 5.80 0.98 -13.59
CA ILE A 65 4.94 1.51 -14.66
C ILE A 65 4.05 0.41 -15.24
N PHE A 66 4.62 -0.75 -15.57
CA PHE A 66 3.86 -1.86 -16.14
C PHE A 66 2.74 -2.33 -15.19
N MET A 67 3.07 -2.55 -13.91
CA MET A 67 2.08 -2.97 -12.91
C MET A 67 1.03 -1.88 -12.64
N LEU A 68 1.42 -0.60 -12.67
CA LEU A 68 0.50 0.52 -12.54
C LEU A 68 -0.50 0.57 -13.69
N VAL A 69 -0.03 0.43 -14.93
CA VAL A 69 -0.91 0.37 -16.12
C VAL A 69 -1.86 -0.82 -15.98
N LEU A 70 -1.38 -1.97 -15.53
CA LEU A 70 -2.20 -3.15 -15.33
C LEU A 70 -3.30 -2.94 -14.28
N VAL A 71 -2.98 -2.33 -13.14
CA VAL A 71 -3.97 -1.93 -12.11
C VAL A 71 -4.99 -0.95 -12.67
N ILE A 72 -4.55 0.06 -13.43
CA ILE A 72 -5.45 1.06 -14.04
C ILE A 72 -6.40 0.39 -15.03
N VAL A 73 -5.92 -0.54 -15.84
CA VAL A 73 -6.76 -1.31 -16.78
C VAL A 73 -7.78 -2.15 -16.00
N ILE A 74 -7.36 -2.87 -14.96
CA ILE A 74 -8.27 -3.70 -14.16
C ILE A 74 -9.32 -2.83 -13.46
N LEU A 75 -8.92 -1.70 -12.86
CA LEU A 75 -9.85 -0.74 -12.25
C LEU A 75 -10.82 -0.17 -13.29
N GLY A 76 -10.31 0.26 -14.44
CA GLY A 76 -11.13 0.78 -15.54
C GLY A 76 -12.17 -0.24 -15.98
N MET A 77 -11.75 -1.47 -16.27
CA MET A 77 -12.67 -2.54 -16.67
C MET A 77 -13.67 -2.89 -15.57
N SER A 78 -13.22 -3.00 -14.32
CA SER A 78 -14.04 -3.32 -13.15
C SER A 78 -15.15 -2.29 -12.89
N PHE A 79 -14.91 -0.99 -13.10
CA PHE A 79 -15.92 0.04 -12.86
C PHE A 79 -16.73 0.41 -14.11
N ILE A 80 -16.12 0.38 -15.29
CA ILE A 80 -16.76 0.81 -16.54
C ILE A 80 -17.61 -0.31 -17.13
N GLN A 81 -17.10 -1.54 -17.16
CA GLN A 81 -17.75 -2.66 -17.83
C GLN A 81 -19.12 -3.01 -17.22
N PRO A 82 -19.29 -3.07 -15.88
CA PRO A 82 -20.58 -3.38 -15.28
C PRO A 82 -21.65 -2.30 -15.51
N LEU A 83 -21.27 -1.07 -15.88
CA LEU A 83 -22.23 -0.02 -16.20
C LEU A 83 -22.92 -0.26 -17.56
N PHE A 84 -22.24 -0.95 -18.49
CA PHE A 84 -22.76 -1.22 -19.83
C PHE A 84 -23.37 -2.62 -19.97
N SER A 85 -22.97 -3.58 -19.14
CA SER A 85 -23.38 -4.98 -19.31
C SER A 85 -24.81 -5.28 -18.83
N GLY A 86 -25.36 -4.48 -17.91
CA GLY A 86 -26.65 -4.79 -17.28
C GLY A 86 -26.65 -6.13 -16.52
N TYR A 87 -25.46 -6.64 -16.18
CA TYR A 87 -25.26 -7.93 -15.54
C TYR A 87 -25.89 -7.98 -14.14
N SER A 88 -26.61 -9.05 -13.86
CA SER A 88 -27.23 -9.32 -12.55
C SER A 88 -27.28 -10.82 -12.31
N LEU A 89 -26.79 -11.26 -11.14
CA LEU A 89 -26.92 -12.67 -10.73
C LEU A 89 -28.38 -13.14 -10.70
N ASN A 90 -29.31 -12.21 -10.45
CA ASN A 90 -30.74 -12.50 -10.35
C ASN A 90 -31.44 -12.54 -11.71
N ASN A 91 -30.73 -12.23 -12.81
CA ASN A 91 -31.33 -12.27 -14.12
C ASN A 91 -31.41 -13.72 -14.62
N VAL A 92 -32.57 -14.33 -14.37
CA VAL A 92 -32.92 -15.69 -14.78
C VAL A 92 -33.44 -15.79 -16.22
N SER A 93 -33.46 -14.67 -16.98
CA SER A 93 -34.04 -14.62 -18.33
C SER A 93 -33.41 -15.63 -19.30
N THR A 94 -32.15 -16.02 -19.07
CA THR A 94 -31.37 -16.88 -19.97
C THR A 94 -31.33 -18.34 -19.51
N ILE A 95 -31.97 -18.70 -18.38
CA ILE A 95 -31.93 -20.07 -17.82
C ILE A 95 -32.53 -21.12 -18.78
N ASN A 96 -33.45 -20.72 -19.66
CA ASN A 96 -34.11 -21.62 -20.61
C ASN A 96 -33.39 -21.74 -21.97
N ASP A 97 -32.29 -21.00 -22.21
CA ASP A 97 -31.51 -21.11 -23.44
C ASP A 97 -30.38 -22.13 -23.28
N LEU A 98 -30.67 -23.40 -23.58
CA LEU A 98 -29.69 -24.48 -23.51
C LEU A 98 -28.50 -24.30 -24.48
N GLY A 99 -28.68 -23.54 -25.57
CA GLY A 99 -27.62 -23.27 -26.55
C GLY A 99 -26.61 -22.21 -26.08
N ALA A 100 -26.94 -21.47 -25.03
CA ALA A 100 -26.07 -20.45 -24.45
C ALA A 100 -25.21 -20.98 -23.29
N ARG A 101 -25.44 -22.20 -22.78
CA ARG A 101 -24.78 -22.74 -21.57
C ARG A 101 -23.42 -23.35 -21.89
N TYR A 102 -22.42 -23.06 -21.05
CA TYR A 102 -21.06 -23.60 -21.17
C TYR A 102 -20.44 -23.45 -22.57
N ASN A 103 -20.71 -22.32 -23.23
CA ASN A 103 -20.05 -22.02 -24.49
C ASN A 103 -18.59 -21.65 -24.20
N PRO A 104 -17.64 -22.24 -24.96
CA PRO A 104 -16.24 -21.91 -24.81
C PRO A 104 -15.97 -20.45 -25.21
N PRO A 105 -14.81 -19.90 -24.80
CA PRO A 105 -14.36 -18.58 -25.23
C PRO A 105 -14.44 -18.40 -26.76
N SER A 106 -15.17 -17.37 -27.19
CA SER A 106 -15.40 -17.06 -28.60
C SER A 106 -15.45 -15.54 -28.81
N ALA A 107 -15.43 -15.09 -30.08
CA ALA A 107 -15.53 -13.66 -30.39
C ALA A 107 -16.83 -13.01 -29.85
N LYS A 108 -17.89 -13.82 -29.64
CA LYS A 108 -19.16 -13.39 -29.03
C LYS A 108 -19.11 -13.39 -27.50
N PHE A 109 -18.42 -14.36 -26.91
CA PHE A 109 -18.25 -14.50 -25.46
C PHE A 109 -16.77 -14.60 -25.11
N TRP A 110 -16.12 -13.47 -24.82
CA TRP A 110 -14.65 -13.40 -24.69
C TRP A 110 -14.08 -14.39 -23.67
N PHE A 111 -14.78 -14.63 -22.56
CA PHE A 111 -14.41 -15.63 -21.55
C PHE A 111 -15.36 -16.83 -21.50
N GLY A 112 -16.24 -16.97 -22.49
CA GLY A 112 -17.27 -17.99 -22.52
C GLY A 112 -18.48 -17.65 -21.63
N THR A 113 -19.36 -18.63 -21.48
CA THR A 113 -20.57 -18.52 -20.67
C THR A 113 -20.61 -19.51 -19.52
N ASP A 114 -21.34 -19.12 -18.48
CA ASP A 114 -21.58 -19.92 -17.29
C ASP A 114 -22.73 -20.93 -17.48
N GLY A 115 -22.98 -21.78 -16.48
CA GLY A 115 -24.07 -22.74 -16.43
C GLY A 115 -25.47 -22.11 -16.49
N ASN A 116 -25.61 -20.80 -16.36
CA ASN A 116 -26.86 -20.06 -16.57
C ASN A 116 -26.93 -19.35 -17.94
N GLY A 117 -25.95 -19.57 -18.82
CA GLY A 117 -25.85 -18.91 -20.12
C GLY A 117 -25.43 -17.43 -20.06
N GLN A 118 -25.02 -16.95 -18.88
CA GLN A 118 -24.54 -15.59 -18.68
C GLN A 118 -23.06 -15.48 -19.08
N SER A 119 -22.65 -14.29 -19.55
CA SER A 119 -21.26 -14.00 -19.92
C SER A 119 -20.35 -14.04 -18.68
N LEU A 120 -19.33 -14.90 -18.70
CA LEU A 120 -18.33 -14.97 -17.63
C LEU A 120 -17.51 -13.68 -17.53
N PHE A 121 -17.32 -13.00 -18.66
CA PHE A 121 -16.62 -11.72 -18.72
C PHE A 121 -17.30 -10.66 -17.87
N ASP A 122 -18.63 -10.52 -18.01
CA ASP A 122 -19.40 -9.53 -17.25
C ASP A 122 -19.41 -9.87 -15.76
N ALA A 123 -19.53 -11.16 -15.44
CA ALA A 123 -19.48 -11.67 -14.09
C ALA A 123 -18.16 -11.31 -13.39
N ILE A 124 -17.02 -11.56 -14.04
CA ILE A 124 -15.69 -11.30 -13.47
C ILE A 124 -15.49 -9.83 -13.14
N TRP A 125 -15.87 -8.91 -14.03
CA TRP A 125 -15.69 -7.48 -13.77
C TRP A 125 -16.67 -6.95 -12.72
N ALA A 126 -17.91 -7.46 -12.71
CA ALA A 126 -18.86 -7.16 -11.64
C ALA A 126 -18.34 -7.67 -10.28
N GLY A 127 -17.74 -8.86 -10.25
CA GLY A 127 -17.12 -9.43 -9.06
C GLY A 127 -15.89 -8.65 -8.60
N ALA A 128 -15.02 -8.28 -9.54
CA ALA A 128 -13.83 -7.47 -9.27
C ALA A 128 -14.20 -6.11 -8.66
N ARG A 129 -15.30 -5.50 -9.09
CA ARG A 129 -15.79 -4.23 -8.55
C ARG A 129 -16.09 -4.34 -7.07
N THR A 130 -16.83 -5.38 -6.68
CA THR A 130 -17.18 -5.63 -5.29
C THR A 130 -15.94 -5.91 -4.46
N SER A 131 -15.07 -6.83 -4.90
CA SER A 131 -13.84 -7.20 -4.17
C SER A 131 -12.92 -5.99 -3.95
N ILE A 132 -12.69 -5.17 -4.99
CA ILE A 132 -11.91 -3.93 -4.89
C ILE A 132 -12.56 -2.93 -3.93
N SER A 133 -13.88 -2.78 -4.00
CA SER A 133 -14.61 -1.83 -3.14
C SER A 133 -14.53 -2.23 -1.66
N VAL A 134 -14.75 -3.51 -1.34
CA VAL A 134 -14.61 -4.04 0.02
C VAL A 134 -13.18 -3.86 0.53
N GLY A 135 -12.19 -4.21 -0.29
CA GLY A 135 -10.77 -4.06 0.05
C GLY A 135 -10.38 -2.61 0.32
N ALA A 136 -10.77 -1.69 -0.57
CA ALA A 136 -10.45 -0.27 -0.46
C ALA A 136 -11.09 0.37 0.78
N ILE A 137 -12.40 0.15 0.99
CA ILE A 137 -13.12 0.73 2.13
C ILE A 137 -12.57 0.19 3.46
N SER A 138 -12.37 -1.13 3.54
CA SER A 138 -11.84 -1.77 4.76
C SER A 138 -10.44 -1.26 5.10
N THR A 139 -9.61 -1.07 4.07
CA THR A 139 -8.27 -0.51 4.23
C THR A 139 -8.30 0.92 4.76
N VAL A 140 -9.11 1.79 4.16
CA VAL A 140 -9.21 3.20 4.58
C VAL A 140 -9.66 3.30 6.04
N ILE A 141 -10.72 2.58 6.42
CA ILE A 141 -11.23 2.57 7.80
C ILE A 141 -10.14 2.07 8.76
N THR A 142 -9.52 0.94 8.45
CA THR A 142 -8.49 0.31 9.28
C THR A 142 -7.27 1.20 9.45
N MET A 143 -6.82 1.87 8.38
CA MET A 143 -5.67 2.75 8.41
C MET A 143 -5.95 4.04 9.16
N VAL A 144 -7.10 4.67 8.96
CA VAL A 144 -7.47 5.91 9.66
C VAL A 144 -7.57 5.65 11.16
N VAL A 145 -8.32 4.62 11.57
CA VAL A 145 -8.47 4.25 12.98
C VAL A 145 -7.13 3.81 13.57
N GLY A 146 -6.40 2.95 12.86
CA GLY A 146 -5.12 2.40 13.31
C GLY A 146 -4.05 3.47 13.51
N VAL A 147 -3.90 4.41 12.58
CA VAL A 147 -2.89 5.49 12.69
C VAL A 147 -3.23 6.45 13.83
N ILE A 148 -4.50 6.84 13.97
CA ILE A 148 -4.93 7.75 15.04
C ILE A 148 -4.72 7.08 16.41
N VAL A 149 -5.22 5.86 16.59
CA VAL A 149 -5.12 5.15 17.87
C VAL A 149 -3.67 4.77 18.17
N GLY A 150 -2.90 4.30 17.19
CA GLY A 150 -1.49 3.97 17.35
C GLY A 150 -0.63 5.19 17.69
N GLY A 151 -0.93 6.35 17.10
CA GLY A 151 -0.29 7.62 17.44
C GLY A 151 -0.50 8.03 18.89
N ILE A 152 -1.75 7.91 19.38
CA ILE A 152 -2.10 8.21 20.79
C ILE A 152 -1.46 7.18 21.73
N TRP A 153 -1.50 5.90 21.36
CA TRP A 153 -0.96 4.79 22.13
C TRP A 153 0.56 4.92 22.31
N GLY A 154 1.31 5.25 21.24
CA GLY A 154 2.77 5.42 21.32
C GLY A 154 3.24 6.57 22.22
N VAL A 155 2.38 7.55 22.50
CA VAL A 155 2.70 8.70 23.37
C VAL A 155 2.39 8.41 24.83
N SER A 156 1.27 7.75 25.11
CA SER A 156 0.75 7.61 26.46
C SER A 156 1.24 6.32 27.15
N LYS A 157 2.15 6.47 28.11
CA LYS A 157 2.63 5.36 28.97
C LYS A 157 1.52 4.66 29.77
N ARG A 158 0.40 5.34 30.02
CA ARG A 158 -0.75 4.77 30.76
C ARG A 158 -1.62 3.89 29.87
N LEU A 159 -1.97 4.40 28.69
CA LEU A 159 -2.69 3.61 27.69
C LEU A 159 -1.85 2.42 27.22
N ASP A 160 -0.53 2.55 27.30
CA ASP A 160 0.39 1.52 26.89
C ASP A 160 0.13 0.16 27.54
N LYS A 161 0.01 0.14 28.85
CA LYS A 161 -0.22 -1.09 29.62
C LYS A 161 -1.55 -1.74 29.24
N VAL A 162 -2.62 -0.96 29.16
CA VAL A 162 -3.97 -1.47 28.90
C VAL A 162 -4.09 -1.99 27.47
N MET A 163 -3.64 -1.22 26.48
CA MET A 163 -3.74 -1.59 25.08
C MET A 163 -2.84 -2.77 24.72
N LEU A 164 -1.71 -2.94 25.41
CA LEU A 164 -0.83 -4.10 25.19
C LEU A 164 -1.50 -5.41 25.64
N GLU A 165 -2.21 -5.40 26.76
CA GLU A 165 -3.01 -6.56 27.18
C GLU A 165 -4.14 -6.85 26.19
N VAL A 166 -4.88 -5.83 25.75
CA VAL A 166 -5.95 -5.98 24.73
C VAL A 166 -5.38 -6.57 23.44
N ASN A 167 -4.25 -6.04 22.96
CA ASN A 167 -3.57 -6.54 21.77
C ASN A 167 -3.10 -7.98 21.94
N ASN A 168 -2.52 -8.33 23.09
CA ASN A 168 -2.09 -9.70 23.35
C ASN A 168 -3.28 -10.67 23.31
N VAL A 169 -4.38 -10.37 24.00
CA VAL A 169 -5.56 -11.23 24.02
C VAL A 169 -6.13 -11.43 22.61
N ILE A 170 -6.31 -10.35 21.84
CA ILE A 170 -6.90 -10.42 20.50
C ILE A 170 -5.94 -11.11 19.51
N SER A 171 -4.65 -10.80 19.57
CA SER A 171 -3.65 -11.34 18.63
C SER A 171 -3.36 -12.84 18.84
N ASN A 172 -3.71 -13.40 20.00
CA ASN A 172 -3.64 -14.85 20.22
C ASN A 172 -4.70 -15.63 19.45
N ILE A 173 -5.78 -14.96 18.99
CA ILE A 173 -6.83 -15.60 18.20
C ILE A 173 -6.53 -15.37 16.71
N PRO A 174 -6.58 -16.41 15.86
CA PRO A 174 -6.43 -16.23 14.42
C PRO A 174 -7.47 -15.23 13.88
N GLY A 175 -6.99 -14.11 13.31
CA GLY A 175 -7.86 -13.00 12.88
C GLY A 175 -8.97 -13.43 11.91
N LEU A 176 -8.67 -14.37 11.00
CA LEU A 176 -9.65 -14.96 10.08
C LEU A 176 -10.84 -15.59 10.82
N LEU A 177 -10.60 -16.29 11.94
CA LEU A 177 -11.68 -16.92 12.72
C LEU A 177 -12.61 -15.86 13.33
N ILE A 178 -12.05 -14.76 13.82
CA ILE A 178 -12.84 -13.65 14.36
C ILE A 178 -13.76 -13.09 13.27
N VAL A 179 -13.21 -12.82 12.09
CA VAL A 179 -13.98 -12.24 10.98
C VAL A 179 -15.09 -13.20 10.52
N ILE A 180 -14.82 -14.51 10.44
CA ILE A 180 -15.83 -15.52 10.10
C ILE A 180 -16.97 -15.52 11.13
N VAL A 181 -16.66 -15.61 12.42
CA VAL A 181 -17.67 -15.65 13.49
C VAL A 181 -18.51 -14.37 13.51
N LEU A 182 -17.86 -13.20 13.37
CA LEU A 182 -18.56 -11.92 13.28
C LEU A 182 -19.46 -11.84 12.04
N SER A 183 -18.97 -12.29 10.88
CA SER A 183 -19.76 -12.28 9.64
C SER A 183 -21.00 -13.18 9.73
N TYR A 184 -20.86 -14.36 10.36
CA TYR A 184 -22.01 -15.24 10.61
C TYR A 184 -23.02 -14.64 11.60
N THR A 185 -22.52 -13.96 12.64
CA THR A 185 -23.38 -13.38 13.68
C THR A 185 -24.15 -12.16 13.18
N LEU A 186 -23.50 -11.30 12.40
CA LEU A 186 -24.10 -10.09 11.82
C LEU A 186 -24.99 -10.40 10.61
N GLY A 187 -24.77 -11.56 9.97
CA GLY A 187 -25.46 -11.99 8.77
C GLY A 187 -24.83 -11.45 7.48
N ASN A 188 -25.29 -12.00 6.35
CA ASN A 188 -24.72 -11.72 5.03
C ASN A 188 -25.05 -10.29 4.56
N GLY A 189 -24.01 -9.52 4.23
CA GLY A 189 -24.18 -8.15 3.73
C GLY A 189 -22.85 -7.46 3.47
N PHE A 190 -22.84 -6.57 2.47
CA PHE A 190 -21.65 -5.80 2.09
C PHE A 190 -21.09 -4.99 3.28
N TRP A 191 -21.94 -4.25 3.98
CA TRP A 191 -21.53 -3.44 5.15
C TRP A 191 -21.18 -4.28 6.37
N ASN A 192 -21.87 -5.41 6.57
CA ASN A 192 -21.60 -6.33 7.68
C ASN A 192 -20.22 -6.96 7.53
N LEU A 193 -19.84 -7.34 6.31
CA LEU A 193 -18.52 -7.86 6.00
C LEU A 193 -17.42 -6.82 6.29
N ILE A 194 -17.59 -5.58 5.81
CA ILE A 194 -16.64 -4.49 6.06
C ILE A 194 -16.48 -4.26 7.57
N PHE A 195 -17.59 -4.23 8.32
CA PHE A 195 -17.54 -4.07 9.77
C PHE A 195 -16.80 -5.25 10.44
N ALA A 196 -17.11 -6.50 10.06
CA ALA A 196 -16.45 -7.68 10.60
C ALA A 196 -14.93 -7.66 10.35
N MET A 197 -14.51 -7.27 9.14
CA MET A 197 -13.09 -7.18 8.76
C MET A 197 -12.37 -6.04 9.49
N THR A 198 -13.02 -4.90 9.67
CA THR A 198 -12.38 -3.70 10.24
C THR A 198 -12.38 -3.67 11.76
N CYS A 199 -13.31 -4.35 12.43
CA CYS A 199 -13.51 -4.29 13.89
C CYS A 199 -12.25 -4.61 14.71
N THR A 200 -11.42 -5.55 14.25
CA THR A 200 -10.18 -5.95 14.93
C THR A 200 -8.90 -5.63 14.17
N SER A 201 -8.97 -5.47 12.84
CA SER A 201 -7.78 -5.28 12.01
C SER A 201 -7.02 -3.97 12.29
N TRP A 202 -7.71 -2.94 12.79
CA TRP A 202 -7.05 -1.66 13.14
C TRP A 202 -6.04 -1.82 14.28
N LEU A 203 -6.18 -2.85 15.11
CA LEU A 203 -5.31 -3.10 16.26
C LEU A 203 -3.88 -3.44 15.82
N GLY A 204 -3.73 -4.24 14.75
CA GLY A 204 -2.42 -4.58 14.18
C GLY A 204 -1.71 -3.34 13.62
N VAL A 205 -2.44 -2.50 12.88
CA VAL A 205 -1.91 -1.21 12.37
C VAL A 205 -1.55 -0.28 13.53
N ALA A 206 -2.42 -0.17 14.54
CA ALA A 206 -2.18 0.67 15.72
C ALA A 206 -0.94 0.22 16.50
N TYR A 207 -0.75 -1.08 16.68
CA TYR A 207 0.44 -1.64 17.32
C TYR A 207 1.72 -1.29 16.54
N GLY A 208 1.71 -1.47 15.21
CA GLY A 208 2.84 -1.11 14.35
C GLY A 208 3.20 0.38 14.47
N ILE A 209 2.21 1.26 14.31
CA ILE A 209 2.40 2.71 14.44
C ILE A 209 2.93 3.07 15.84
N ARG A 210 2.40 2.46 16.90
CA ARG A 210 2.88 2.67 18.27
C ARG A 210 4.37 2.32 18.43
N VAL A 211 4.82 1.18 17.88
CA VAL A 211 6.24 0.79 17.91
C VAL A 211 7.11 1.85 17.23
N TYR A 212 6.72 2.31 16.05
CA TYR A 212 7.47 3.35 15.34
C TYR A 212 7.46 4.69 16.08
N VAL A 213 6.31 5.12 16.61
CA VAL A 213 6.22 6.36 17.40
C VAL A 213 7.15 6.33 18.60
N MET A 214 7.23 5.21 19.34
CA MET A 214 8.17 5.07 20.45
C MET A 214 9.63 5.15 19.96
N MET A 215 9.97 4.41 18.91
CA MET A 215 11.32 4.41 18.34
C MET A 215 11.78 5.81 17.89
N TYR A 216 10.92 6.59 17.24
CA TYR A 216 11.26 7.94 16.80
C TYR A 216 11.24 8.97 17.93
N ARG A 217 10.32 8.83 18.90
CA ARG A 217 10.26 9.74 20.06
C ARG A 217 11.54 9.68 20.89
N ASP A 218 12.12 8.49 21.03
CA ASP A 218 13.26 8.24 21.89
C ASP A 218 14.62 8.52 21.19
N ARG A 219 14.62 9.23 20.04
CA ARG A 219 15.83 9.71 19.36
C ARG A 219 16.39 10.98 20.02
N GLU A 220 17.71 11.15 19.97
CA GLU A 220 18.46 12.21 20.66
C GLU A 220 17.94 13.63 20.36
N TYR A 221 17.65 13.95 19.10
CA TYR A 221 17.12 15.27 18.72
C TYR A 221 15.71 15.54 19.30
N ASN A 222 14.89 14.49 19.48
CA ASN A 222 13.56 14.62 20.09
C ASN A 222 13.65 14.72 21.61
N ILE A 223 14.62 14.05 22.22
CA ILE A 223 14.94 14.19 23.65
C ILE A 223 15.45 15.60 23.93
N ALA A 224 16.35 16.13 23.11
CA ALA A 224 16.83 17.51 23.21
C ALA A 224 15.69 18.54 23.04
N SER A 225 14.74 18.29 22.12
CA SER A 225 13.57 19.16 21.96
C SER A 225 12.63 19.12 23.18
N GLN A 226 12.51 17.96 23.85
CA GLN A 226 11.77 17.82 25.11
C GLN A 226 12.43 18.54 26.28
N THR A 227 13.76 18.48 26.41
CA THR A 227 14.47 19.23 27.47
C THR A 227 14.33 20.74 27.31
N LEU A 228 14.14 21.21 26.08
CA LEU A 228 13.80 22.61 25.74
C LEU A 228 12.31 22.96 25.97
N GLY A 229 11.49 22.04 26.50
CA GLY A 229 10.10 22.30 26.89
C GLY A 229 9.06 22.07 25.80
N THR A 230 9.41 21.43 24.67
CA THR A 230 8.44 21.15 23.60
C THR A 230 7.47 20.03 24.04
N PRO A 231 6.14 20.25 23.97
CA PRO A 231 5.18 19.23 24.39
C PRO A 231 5.22 18.00 23.47
N THR A 232 5.13 16.80 24.06
CA THR A 232 5.26 15.51 23.34
C THR A 232 4.28 15.38 22.17
N PHE A 233 3.05 15.88 22.31
CA PHE A 233 2.06 15.85 21.24
C PHE A 233 2.47 16.67 20.00
N ARG A 234 3.14 17.81 20.21
CA ARG A 234 3.67 18.64 19.12
C ARG A 234 4.85 17.97 18.43
N ILE A 235 5.69 17.25 19.18
CA ILE A 235 6.79 16.44 18.63
C ILE A 235 6.23 15.33 17.75
N VAL A 236 5.18 14.64 18.20
CA VAL A 236 4.59 13.53 17.45
C VAL A 236 3.95 14.00 16.16
N THR A 237 3.13 15.06 16.22
CA THR A 237 2.41 15.56 15.05
C THR A 237 3.30 16.27 14.05
N ARG A 238 4.30 17.04 14.51
CA ARG A 238 5.09 17.92 13.65
C ARG A 238 6.47 17.37 13.31
N ASN A 239 7.03 16.50 14.14
CA ASN A 239 8.32 15.86 13.88
C ASN A 239 8.14 14.40 13.44
N ILE A 240 7.40 13.58 14.20
CA ILE A 240 7.38 12.12 13.96
C ILE A 240 6.45 11.71 12.81
N LEU A 241 5.19 12.18 12.76
CA LEU A 241 4.22 11.79 11.73
C LEU A 241 4.73 11.99 10.29
N PRO A 242 5.43 13.10 9.94
CA PRO A 242 6.02 13.26 8.61
C PRO A 242 7.01 12.15 8.24
N TYR A 243 7.85 11.67 9.19
CA TYR A 243 8.75 10.54 8.95
C TYR A 243 8.03 9.20 8.85
N LEU A 244 6.86 9.07 9.47
CA LEU A 244 6.05 7.86 9.39
C LEU A 244 5.26 7.74 8.08
N THR A 245 5.24 8.76 7.23
CA THR A 245 4.50 8.74 5.96
C THR A 245 4.87 7.53 5.10
N SER A 246 6.15 7.21 4.95
CA SER A 246 6.60 6.00 4.23
C SER A 246 6.06 4.71 4.84
N VAL A 247 6.17 4.56 6.17
CA VAL A 247 5.66 3.40 6.90
C VAL A 247 4.15 3.25 6.74
N ILE A 248 3.41 4.36 6.83
CA ILE A 248 1.96 4.40 6.64
C ILE A 248 1.61 3.99 5.21
N MET A 249 2.38 4.43 4.20
CA MET A 249 2.18 4.01 2.81
C MET A 249 2.48 2.52 2.60
N THR A 250 3.52 1.97 3.24
CA THR A 250 3.82 0.52 3.18
C THR A 250 2.68 -0.29 3.78
N SER A 251 2.19 0.14 4.95
CA SER A 251 1.07 -0.52 5.62
C SER A 251 -0.21 -0.43 4.78
N LEU A 252 -0.52 0.75 4.23
CA LEU A 252 -1.68 0.96 3.35
C LEU A 252 -1.67 -0.02 2.17
N SER A 253 -0.52 -0.14 1.52
CA SER A 253 -0.30 -0.98 0.32
C SER A 253 -0.48 -2.46 0.60
N THR A 254 0.09 -2.92 1.72
CA THR A 254 -0.03 -4.31 2.15
C THR A 254 -1.47 -4.61 2.57
N SER A 255 -2.07 -3.75 3.38
CA SER A 255 -3.46 -3.91 3.85
C SER A 255 -4.46 -3.96 2.70
N LEU A 256 -4.31 -3.10 1.67
CA LEU A 256 -5.21 -3.11 0.52
C LEU A 256 -5.26 -4.46 -0.19
N SER A 257 -4.09 -5.05 -0.43
CA SER A 257 -3.99 -6.36 -1.09
C SER A 257 -4.56 -7.46 -0.18
N SER A 258 -4.18 -7.46 1.10
CA SER A 258 -4.64 -8.46 2.07
C SER A 258 -6.15 -8.44 2.30
N PHE A 259 -6.80 -7.26 2.32
CA PHE A 259 -8.25 -7.20 2.50
C PHE A 259 -9.02 -7.72 1.28
N ILE A 260 -8.48 -7.57 0.06
CA ILE A 260 -9.06 -8.18 -1.14
C ILE A 260 -8.94 -9.71 -1.03
N ASP A 261 -7.78 -10.23 -0.66
CA ASP A 261 -7.57 -11.67 -0.46
C ASP A 261 -8.52 -12.24 0.60
N TYR A 262 -8.71 -11.53 1.72
CA TYR A 262 -9.65 -11.93 2.76
C TYR A 262 -11.10 -11.94 2.29
N GLU A 263 -11.54 -10.92 1.54
CA GLU A 263 -12.90 -10.90 0.98
C GLU A 263 -13.11 -12.11 0.07
N VAL A 264 -12.18 -12.36 -0.84
CA VAL A 264 -12.28 -13.48 -1.79
C VAL A 264 -12.29 -14.81 -1.03
N PHE A 265 -11.42 -14.98 -0.04
CA PHE A 265 -11.38 -16.21 0.76
C PHE A 265 -12.70 -16.44 1.52
N LEU A 266 -13.24 -15.40 2.16
CA LEU A 266 -14.52 -15.49 2.87
C LEU A 266 -15.68 -15.80 1.91
N SER A 267 -15.74 -15.08 0.79
CA SER A 267 -16.72 -15.31 -0.27
C SER A 267 -16.60 -16.71 -0.88
N PHE A 268 -15.39 -17.25 -0.99
CA PHE A 268 -15.13 -18.60 -1.49
C PHE A 268 -15.69 -19.67 -0.54
N VAL A 269 -15.51 -19.48 0.77
CA VAL A 269 -16.09 -20.36 1.81
C VAL A 269 -17.61 -20.15 1.96
N GLY A 270 -18.17 -19.10 1.35
CA GLY A 270 -19.60 -18.78 1.39
C GLY A 270 -20.01 -17.92 2.60
N VAL A 271 -19.09 -17.10 3.11
CA VAL A 271 -19.27 -16.25 4.28
C VAL A 271 -19.18 -14.77 3.90
N GLY A 272 -20.00 -13.93 4.53
CA GLY A 272 -19.85 -12.48 4.50
C GLY A 272 -20.75 -11.79 3.47
N LEU A 273 -20.56 -12.05 2.17
CA LEU A 273 -21.41 -11.47 1.13
C LEU A 273 -22.71 -12.24 0.92
N SER A 274 -23.76 -11.53 0.52
CA SER A 274 -25.03 -12.13 0.13
C SER A 274 -24.90 -12.83 -1.24
N GLN A 275 -25.68 -13.90 -1.43
CA GLN A 275 -25.70 -14.68 -2.68
C GLN A 275 -26.05 -13.86 -3.93
N ASN A 276 -26.67 -12.69 -3.74
CA ASN A 276 -27.11 -11.82 -4.82
C ASN A 276 -26.02 -10.82 -5.27
N ILE A 277 -24.86 -10.78 -4.58
CA ILE A 277 -23.79 -9.82 -4.87
C ILE A 277 -22.65 -10.57 -5.58
N PRO A 278 -22.25 -10.17 -6.80
CA PRO A 278 -21.09 -10.76 -7.47
C PRO A 278 -19.83 -10.42 -6.70
N SER A 279 -18.98 -11.40 -6.43
CA SER A 279 -17.59 -11.20 -5.98
C SER A 279 -16.65 -12.19 -6.65
N LEU A 280 -15.36 -11.86 -6.74
CA LEU A 280 -14.38 -12.78 -7.34
C LEU A 280 -14.32 -14.11 -6.58
N GLY A 281 -14.36 -14.08 -5.25
CA GLY A 281 -14.36 -15.30 -4.44
C GLY A 281 -15.58 -16.18 -4.69
N ARG A 282 -16.75 -15.57 -4.91
CA ARG A 282 -17.98 -16.32 -5.19
C ARG A 282 -17.93 -16.99 -6.56
N LEU A 283 -17.43 -16.28 -7.57
CA LEU A 283 -17.24 -16.85 -8.91
C LEU A 283 -16.26 -18.03 -8.88
N ILE A 284 -15.20 -17.95 -8.08
CA ILE A 284 -14.26 -19.06 -7.93
C ILE A 284 -14.92 -20.25 -7.24
N ALA A 285 -15.72 -20.02 -6.20
CA ALA A 285 -16.42 -21.08 -5.48
C ALA A 285 -17.47 -21.79 -6.32
N ASP A 286 -18.34 -21.05 -7.00
CA ASP A 286 -19.41 -21.61 -7.83
C ASP A 286 -18.83 -22.41 -9.01
N ASN A 287 -17.63 -22.05 -9.48
CA ASN A 287 -16.97 -22.72 -10.60
C ASN A 287 -15.97 -23.81 -10.20
N SER A 288 -15.67 -23.97 -8.91
CA SER A 288 -14.74 -25.00 -8.42
C SER A 288 -15.17 -26.44 -8.75
N PRO A 289 -16.46 -26.81 -8.75
CA PRO A 289 -16.89 -28.16 -9.14
C PRO A 289 -16.69 -28.45 -10.64
N TYR A 290 -16.58 -27.42 -11.48
CA TYR A 290 -16.52 -27.54 -12.94
C TYR A 290 -15.10 -27.52 -13.51
N ILE A 291 -14.06 -27.56 -12.67
CA ILE A 291 -12.65 -27.47 -13.11
C ILE A 291 -12.29 -28.55 -14.14
N THR A 292 -12.79 -29.77 -13.99
CA THR A 292 -12.49 -30.89 -14.90
C THR A 292 -13.27 -30.81 -16.21
N SER A 293 -14.50 -30.33 -16.17
CA SER A 293 -15.38 -30.25 -17.35
C SER A 293 -15.16 -28.98 -18.17
N TYR A 294 -15.05 -27.84 -17.50
CA TYR A 294 -14.97 -26.51 -18.10
C TYR A 294 -13.94 -25.64 -17.37
N PRO A 295 -12.63 -25.89 -17.59
CA PRO A 295 -11.56 -25.28 -16.80
C PRO A 295 -11.51 -23.74 -16.90
N TYR A 296 -11.99 -23.18 -18.00
CA TYR A 296 -11.96 -21.73 -18.22
C TYR A 296 -12.84 -20.96 -17.22
N LEU A 297 -13.92 -21.55 -16.71
CA LEU A 297 -14.80 -20.89 -15.72
C LEU A 297 -14.08 -20.62 -14.40
N PHE A 298 -13.15 -21.48 -14.02
CA PHE A 298 -12.38 -21.35 -12.78
C PHE A 298 -11.10 -20.52 -12.98
N TRP A 299 -10.34 -20.80 -14.04
CA TRP A 299 -9.02 -20.17 -14.21
C TRP A 299 -9.07 -18.68 -14.55
N PHE A 300 -10.08 -18.21 -15.29
CA PHE A 300 -10.17 -16.78 -15.62
C PHE A 300 -10.41 -15.89 -14.39
N PRO A 301 -11.38 -16.17 -13.51
CA PRO A 301 -11.55 -15.40 -12.26
C PRO A 301 -10.30 -15.44 -11.37
N VAL A 302 -9.66 -16.60 -11.24
CA VAL A 302 -8.43 -16.76 -10.43
C VAL A 302 -7.28 -15.93 -11.01
N LEU A 303 -7.10 -15.93 -12.33
CA LEU A 303 -6.05 -15.16 -12.99
C LEU A 303 -6.27 -13.67 -12.82
N VAL A 304 -7.51 -13.18 -12.96
CA VAL A 304 -7.84 -11.76 -12.76
C VAL A 304 -7.60 -11.36 -11.30
N LEU A 305 -7.98 -12.19 -10.33
CA LEU A 305 -7.68 -11.98 -8.93
C LEU A 305 -6.17 -11.88 -8.67
N ALA A 306 -5.40 -12.87 -9.15
CA ALA A 306 -3.95 -12.92 -8.95
C ALA A 306 -3.25 -11.70 -9.56
N LEU A 307 -3.64 -11.31 -10.79
CA LEU A 307 -3.10 -10.11 -11.43
C LEU A 307 -3.45 -8.84 -10.65
N LEU A 308 -4.67 -8.73 -10.13
CA LEU A 308 -5.12 -7.59 -9.34
C LEU A 308 -4.30 -7.45 -8.05
N THR A 309 -4.20 -8.51 -7.25
CA THR A 309 -3.59 -8.44 -5.90
C THR A 309 -2.08 -8.30 -5.97
N VAL A 310 -1.41 -9.04 -6.86
CA VAL A 310 0.04 -8.91 -7.09
C VAL A 310 0.40 -7.51 -7.58
N SER A 311 -0.38 -6.97 -8.51
CA SER A 311 -0.07 -5.65 -9.08
C SER A 311 -0.34 -4.54 -8.07
N LEU A 312 -1.42 -4.61 -7.29
CA LEU A 312 -1.67 -3.68 -6.20
C LEU A 312 -0.56 -3.72 -5.15
N TYR A 313 -0.11 -4.91 -4.76
CA TYR A 313 0.96 -5.08 -3.80
C TYR A 313 2.28 -4.46 -4.29
N ILE A 314 2.70 -4.78 -5.52
CA ILE A 314 3.96 -4.25 -6.09
C ILE A 314 3.89 -2.74 -6.31
N VAL A 315 2.77 -2.23 -6.83
CA VAL A 315 2.57 -0.79 -7.05
C VAL A 315 2.61 -0.05 -5.72
N GLY A 316 1.88 -0.54 -4.73
CA GLY A 316 1.83 0.08 -3.41
C GLY A 316 3.18 0.06 -2.69
N GLN A 317 3.90 -1.08 -2.71
CA GLN A 317 5.22 -1.17 -2.11
C GLN A 317 6.21 -0.19 -2.77
N ASN A 318 6.24 -0.11 -4.09
CA ASN A 318 7.09 0.84 -4.79
C ASN A 318 6.70 2.30 -4.52
N LEU A 319 5.41 2.60 -4.33
CA LEU A 319 4.94 3.92 -3.92
C LEU A 319 5.40 4.26 -2.51
N ALA A 320 5.38 3.30 -1.60
CA ALA A 320 5.84 3.46 -0.23
C ALA A 320 7.36 3.68 -0.15
N ASP A 321 8.13 2.91 -0.91
CA ASP A 321 9.58 3.07 -1.04
C ASP A 321 9.93 4.44 -1.62
N ALA A 322 9.22 4.86 -2.68
CA ALA A 322 9.39 6.19 -3.27
C ALA A 322 8.97 7.31 -2.31
N SER A 323 8.11 7.02 -1.33
CA SER A 323 7.68 7.96 -0.29
C SER A 323 8.61 8.00 0.91
N ASP A 324 9.74 7.28 0.93
CA ASP A 324 10.72 7.36 2.02
C ASP A 324 11.47 8.70 2.00
N PRO A 325 11.30 9.57 3.02
CA PRO A 325 12.01 10.85 3.10
C PRO A 325 13.53 10.66 3.12
N ARG A 326 14.04 9.52 3.59
CA ARG A 326 15.48 9.22 3.66
C ARG A 326 16.12 9.04 2.28
N THR A 327 15.32 8.73 1.26
CA THR A 327 15.82 8.54 -0.11
C THR A 327 15.94 9.83 -0.89
N HIS A 328 15.43 10.94 -0.36
CA HIS A 328 15.37 12.24 -1.02
C HIS A 328 16.01 13.38 -0.21
N MET A 329 16.73 13.05 0.87
CA MET A 329 17.59 13.97 1.63
C MET A 329 19.04 13.80 1.22
#